data_AF-A0A9E2PBC0-F1
#
_entry.id   AF-A0A9E2PBC0-F1
#
_cell.length_a   1.000
_cell.length_b   1.000
_cell.length_c   1.000
_cell.angle_alpha   90.00
_cell.angle_beta   90.00
_cell.angle_gamma   90.00
#
_symmetry.space_group_name_H-M   'P 1'
#
loop_
_entity.id
_entity.type
_entity.pdbx_description
1 polymer ?
#
loop_
_entity_poly.entity_id
_entity_poly.type
_entity_poly.pdbx_seq_one_letter_code
_entity_poly.pdbx_strand_id
1 'polypeptide(L)'
;MFSANVINNVDVLSTSQGLQSGAKKMNDNFCISLTDSLLKNTRQYEKWKAIQQKDPSRAEEISKLVLLRHKYITGKAPINEQGRKDFDSITNQLKKYGLYLYNSQQFKNPIFKEYIADGPAVLNAASKKPDNLTGIKVSEGQSTVKQTTSNNCYEFVAGILEDNGIAYYGKNGVGSALLKKAHSMGLNPNSFLTGEGVTNLLCDKPIQFHVPQVTDKSFPEIWDKIEPYLKKGAILSFSSQHFGHTGIIENDSGEWTYINSSGSGSANKKYRILKEDLKQEINSRLQRAKREQTFLSITLGSVNRNLAARFETSAKTQEKGLKDIDLSLIT
;
A
#
# COMPACT_ATOMS: atom_id res chain seq x y z
N MET A 1 -27.38 -19.84 -37.82
CA MET A 1 -28.18 -19.58 -36.60
C MET A 1 -27.60 -20.42 -35.47
N PHE A 2 -26.81 -19.82 -34.58
CA PHE A 2 -26.35 -20.48 -33.36
C PHE A 2 -26.91 -19.71 -32.17
N SER A 3 -27.86 -20.32 -31.47
CA SER A 3 -28.42 -19.79 -30.23
C SER A 3 -27.55 -20.20 -29.05
N ALA A 4 -27.27 -19.20 -28.23
CA ALA A 4 -26.68 -19.35 -26.90
C ALA A 4 -27.61 -20.14 -25.96
N ASN A 5 -27.03 -20.87 -25.01
CA ASN A 5 -27.73 -21.19 -23.77
C ASN A 5 -26.80 -21.04 -22.57
N VAL A 6 -27.30 -20.27 -21.62
CA VAL A 6 -26.71 -19.79 -20.37
C VAL A 6 -27.41 -20.56 -19.24
N ILE A 7 -26.60 -21.04 -18.28
CA ILE A 7 -26.83 -21.25 -16.84
C ILE A 7 -28.18 -21.84 -16.39
N ASN A 8 -28.12 -22.97 -15.67
CA ASN A 8 -28.91 -23.20 -14.45
C ASN A 8 -28.33 -24.40 -13.68
N ASN A 9 -27.89 -24.18 -12.44
CA ASN A 9 -27.99 -25.15 -11.34
C ASN A 9 -27.50 -24.53 -10.02
N VAL A 10 -28.47 -23.99 -9.28
CA VAL A 10 -28.49 -23.67 -7.84
C VAL A 10 -29.97 -23.88 -7.49
N ASP A 11 -30.39 -24.86 -6.70
CA ASP A 11 -30.24 -25.05 -5.25
C ASP A 11 -30.76 -26.45 -4.88
N VAL A 12 -30.35 -27.04 -3.74
CA VAL A 12 -31.21 -27.31 -2.55
C VAL A 12 -30.34 -27.86 -1.40
N LEU A 13 -30.22 -27.13 -0.27
CA LEU A 13 -30.67 -27.54 1.08
C LEU A 13 -30.10 -26.64 2.19
N SER A 14 -31.01 -26.24 3.06
CA SER A 14 -30.99 -25.06 3.92
C SER A 14 -30.86 -25.40 5.40
N THR A 15 -29.94 -24.75 6.12
CA THR A 15 -30.10 -24.37 7.54
C THR A 15 -29.00 -23.38 7.98
N SER A 16 -28.94 -22.19 7.37
CA SER A 16 -28.04 -21.10 7.85
C SER A 16 -28.41 -19.70 7.31
N GLN A 17 -29.69 -19.39 7.15
CA GLN A 17 -30.12 -18.15 6.47
C GLN A 17 -29.88 -16.86 7.29
N GLY A 18 -29.74 -16.96 8.63
CA GLY A 18 -29.46 -15.79 9.47
C GLY A 18 -28.00 -15.30 9.38
N LEU A 19 -27.03 -16.21 9.53
CA LEU A 19 -25.59 -15.88 9.59
C LEU A 19 -24.99 -15.51 8.23
N GLN A 20 -25.45 -16.14 7.14
CA GLN A 20 -24.98 -15.81 5.79
C GLN A 20 -25.43 -14.41 5.33
N SER A 21 -26.60 -13.95 5.79
CA SER A 21 -27.12 -12.62 5.46
C SER A 21 -26.26 -11.50 6.08
N GLY A 22 -25.72 -11.73 7.28
CA GLY A 22 -24.85 -10.78 7.99
C GLY A 22 -23.47 -10.67 7.37
N ALA A 23 -22.83 -11.80 7.06
CA ALA A 23 -21.50 -11.83 6.43
C ALA A 23 -21.52 -11.20 5.03
N LYS A 24 -22.58 -11.45 4.25
CA LYS A 24 -22.80 -10.82 2.94
C LYS A 24 -22.90 -9.30 3.08
N LYS A 25 -23.81 -8.81 3.93
CA LYS A 25 -23.98 -7.36 4.19
C LYS A 25 -22.70 -6.67 4.67
N MET A 26 -21.88 -7.35 5.48
CA MET A 26 -20.58 -6.80 5.91
C MET A 26 -19.58 -6.67 4.76
N ASN A 27 -19.48 -7.69 3.90
CA ASN A 27 -18.61 -7.64 2.73
C ASN A 27 -19.04 -6.53 1.76
N ASP A 28 -20.34 -6.33 1.59
CA ASP A 28 -20.90 -5.29 0.73
C ASP A 28 -20.61 -3.89 1.28
N ASN A 29 -20.78 -3.67 2.59
CA ASN A 29 -20.40 -2.41 3.25
C ASN A 29 -18.90 -2.10 3.14
N PHE A 30 -18.05 -3.13 3.24
CA PHE A 30 -16.61 -2.99 3.05
C PHE A 30 -16.28 -2.57 1.61
N CYS A 31 -16.87 -3.23 0.61
CA CYS A 31 -16.65 -2.89 -0.78
C CYS A 31 -17.06 -1.45 -1.09
N ILE A 32 -18.17 -1.00 -0.52
CA ILE A 32 -18.68 0.37 -0.62
C ILE A 32 -17.71 1.38 0.01
N SER A 33 -17.21 1.11 1.22
CA SER A 33 -16.26 2.00 1.92
C SER A 33 -14.93 2.13 1.16
N LEU A 34 -14.42 1.02 0.64
CA LEU A 34 -13.19 1.03 -0.16
C LEU A 34 -13.39 1.77 -1.49
N THR A 35 -14.56 1.62 -2.11
CA THR A 35 -14.94 2.38 -3.31
C THR A 35 -15.03 3.88 -3.03
N ASP A 36 -15.59 4.28 -1.88
CA ASP A 36 -15.60 5.68 -1.42
C ASP A 36 -14.17 6.24 -1.42
N SER A 37 -13.22 5.53 -0.81
CA SER A 37 -11.81 5.94 -0.75
C SER A 37 -11.17 6.08 -2.14
N LEU A 38 -11.42 5.12 -3.05
CA LEU A 38 -10.85 5.11 -4.40
C LEU A 38 -11.41 6.24 -5.27
N LEU A 39 -12.69 6.59 -5.12
CA LEU A 39 -13.34 7.60 -5.94
C LEU A 39 -13.26 9.01 -5.36
N LYS A 40 -12.98 9.17 -4.06
CA LYS A 40 -13.03 10.45 -3.32
C LYS A 40 -12.31 11.61 -4.00
N ASN A 41 -11.17 11.34 -4.64
CA ASN A 41 -10.35 12.36 -5.29
C ASN A 41 -10.60 12.46 -6.80
N THR A 42 -11.68 11.85 -7.30
CA THR A 42 -12.05 11.86 -8.71
C THR A 42 -13.28 12.75 -8.93
N ARG A 43 -13.46 13.23 -10.15
CA ARG A 43 -14.69 13.94 -10.56
C ARG A 43 -15.95 13.05 -10.56
N GLN A 44 -15.81 11.75 -10.27
CA GLN A 44 -16.91 10.80 -10.25
C GLN A 44 -17.50 10.60 -8.84
N TYR A 45 -16.89 11.15 -7.79
CA TYR A 45 -17.30 10.89 -6.40
C TYR A 45 -18.73 11.31 -6.10
N GLU A 46 -19.13 12.52 -6.49
CA GLU A 46 -20.49 13.03 -6.23
C GLU A 46 -21.56 12.16 -6.90
N LYS A 47 -21.28 11.69 -8.12
CA LYS A 47 -22.18 10.75 -8.83
C LYS A 47 -22.29 9.42 -8.10
N TRP A 48 -21.15 8.90 -7.62
CA TRP A 48 -21.12 7.69 -6.82
C TRP A 48 -21.93 7.83 -5.52
N LYS A 49 -21.78 8.94 -4.78
CA LYS A 49 -22.58 9.23 -3.58
C LYS A 49 -24.08 9.32 -3.87
N ALA A 50 -24.46 9.97 -4.98
CA ALA A 50 -25.85 10.04 -5.40
C ALA A 50 -26.45 8.65 -5.71
N ILE A 51 -25.68 7.76 -6.35
CA ILE A 51 -26.11 6.38 -6.60
C ILE A 51 -26.26 5.60 -5.30
N GLN A 52 -25.28 5.72 -4.39
CA GLN A 52 -25.33 5.08 -3.07
C GLN A 52 -26.57 5.46 -2.26
N GLN A 53 -26.97 6.74 -2.30
CA GLN A 53 -28.17 7.22 -1.60
C GLN A 53 -29.46 6.75 -2.27
N LYS A 54 -29.50 6.74 -3.61
CA LYS A 54 -30.72 6.44 -4.36
C LYS A 54 -31.00 4.94 -4.49
N ASP A 55 -29.95 4.13 -4.67
CA ASP A 55 -30.06 2.70 -4.96
C ASP A 55 -28.87 1.92 -4.35
N PRO A 56 -28.98 1.52 -3.06
CA PRO A 56 -27.91 0.81 -2.36
C PRO A 56 -27.51 -0.52 -3.03
N SER A 57 -28.46 -1.25 -3.60
CA SER A 57 -28.20 -2.52 -4.30
C SER A 57 -27.36 -2.29 -5.55
N ARG A 58 -27.65 -1.24 -6.32
CA ARG A 58 -26.84 -0.84 -7.46
C ARG A 58 -25.45 -0.34 -7.03
N ALA A 59 -25.36 0.36 -5.90
CA ALA A 59 -24.09 0.80 -5.37
C ALA A 59 -23.18 -0.38 -5.00
N GLU A 60 -23.74 -1.45 -4.43
CA GLU A 60 -23.03 -2.70 -4.17
C GLU A 60 -22.42 -3.28 -5.46
N GLU A 61 -23.20 -3.39 -6.53
CA GLU A 61 -22.73 -3.90 -7.83
C GLU A 61 -21.59 -3.04 -8.40
N ILE A 62 -21.78 -1.72 -8.41
CA ILE A 62 -20.77 -0.76 -8.87
C ILE A 62 -19.50 -0.86 -8.04
N SER A 63 -19.60 -1.01 -6.72
CA SER A 63 -18.44 -1.15 -5.84
C SER A 63 -17.57 -2.35 -6.23
N LYS A 64 -18.21 -3.48 -6.56
CA LYS A 64 -17.52 -4.70 -7.03
C LYS A 64 -16.78 -4.44 -8.35
N LEU A 65 -17.41 -3.72 -9.29
CA LEU A 65 -16.78 -3.33 -10.56
C LEU A 65 -15.60 -2.36 -10.36
N VAL A 66 -15.73 -1.35 -9.49
CA VAL A 66 -14.64 -0.41 -9.19
C VAL A 66 -13.44 -1.14 -8.59
N LEU A 67 -13.67 -2.03 -7.63
CA LEU A 67 -12.61 -2.83 -7.00
C LEU A 67 -11.97 -3.80 -7.97
N LEU A 68 -12.76 -4.47 -8.82
CA LEU A 68 -12.23 -5.34 -9.86
C LEU A 68 -11.35 -4.57 -10.84
N ARG A 69 -11.81 -3.40 -11.30
CA ARG A 69 -11.04 -2.50 -12.16
C ARG A 69 -9.74 -2.04 -11.49
N HIS A 70 -9.79 -1.74 -10.19
CA HIS A 70 -8.63 -1.30 -9.43
C HIS A 70 -7.53 -2.38 -9.32
N LYS A 71 -7.89 -3.67 -9.35
CA LYS A 71 -6.90 -4.77 -9.39
C LYS A 71 -5.98 -4.70 -10.61
N TYR A 72 -6.49 -4.29 -11.78
CA TYR A 72 -5.68 -4.12 -12.98
C TYR A 72 -4.71 -2.93 -12.86
N ILE A 73 -5.18 -1.80 -12.32
CA ILE A 73 -4.35 -0.60 -12.12
C ILE A 73 -3.19 -0.89 -11.16
N THR A 74 -3.44 -1.73 -10.14
CA THR A 74 -2.45 -2.10 -9.13
C THR A 74 -1.58 -3.30 -9.51
N GLY A 75 -1.72 -3.84 -10.74
CA GLY A 75 -0.95 -4.99 -11.20
C GLY A 75 -1.31 -6.32 -10.51
N LYS A 76 -2.42 -6.38 -9.78
CA LYS A 76 -2.96 -7.58 -9.13
C LYS A 76 -3.76 -8.48 -10.10
N ALA A 77 -3.96 -8.02 -11.32
CA ALA A 77 -4.57 -8.78 -12.41
C ALA A 77 -3.59 -8.85 -13.60
N PRO A 78 -3.69 -9.87 -14.48
CA PRO A 78 -2.76 -10.05 -15.59
C PRO A 78 -2.66 -8.83 -16.49
N ILE A 79 -1.43 -8.45 -16.84
CA ILE A 79 -1.12 -7.31 -17.71
C ILE A 79 -0.89 -7.82 -19.15
N ASN A 80 -1.80 -8.66 -19.64
CA ASN A 80 -1.79 -9.18 -21.01
C ASN A 80 -2.93 -8.58 -21.84
N GLU A 81 -3.00 -8.90 -23.13
CA GLU A 81 -4.03 -8.38 -24.04
C GLU A 81 -5.45 -8.68 -23.54
N GLN A 82 -5.67 -9.88 -23.00
CA GLN A 82 -6.96 -10.26 -22.41
C GLN A 82 -7.29 -9.41 -21.18
N GLY A 83 -6.33 -9.19 -20.28
CA GLY A 83 -6.51 -8.33 -19.11
C GLY A 83 -6.83 -6.88 -19.47
N ARG A 84 -6.27 -6.38 -20.60
CA ARG A 84 -6.64 -5.08 -21.16
C ARG A 84 -8.09 -5.05 -21.62
N LYS A 85 -8.54 -6.08 -22.36
CA LYS A 85 -9.94 -6.23 -22.80
C LYS A 85 -10.90 -6.28 -21.62
N ASP A 86 -10.53 -7.03 -20.58
CA ASP A 86 -11.33 -7.16 -19.36
C ASP A 86 -11.43 -5.82 -18.61
N PHE A 87 -10.30 -5.10 -18.47
CA PHE A 87 -10.26 -3.76 -17.87
C PHE A 87 -11.18 -2.76 -18.60
N ASP A 88 -11.12 -2.75 -19.93
CA ASP A 88 -11.96 -1.87 -20.74
C ASP A 88 -13.43 -2.28 -20.70
N SER A 89 -13.72 -3.58 -20.66
CA SER A 89 -15.08 -4.11 -20.44
C SER A 89 -15.68 -3.62 -19.12
N ILE A 90 -14.93 -3.73 -18.02
CA ILE A 90 -15.37 -3.24 -16.70
C ILE A 90 -15.56 -1.72 -16.73
N THR A 91 -14.65 -0.99 -17.35
CA THR A 91 -14.75 0.47 -17.51
C THR A 91 -16.01 0.87 -18.28
N ASN A 92 -16.35 0.13 -19.33
CA ASN A 92 -17.58 0.33 -20.10
C ASN A 92 -18.85 -0.01 -19.31
N GLN A 93 -18.80 -1.03 -18.44
CA GLN A 93 -19.91 -1.32 -17.52
C GLN A 93 -20.12 -0.17 -16.53
N LEU A 94 -19.06 0.34 -15.91
CA LEU A 94 -19.13 1.51 -15.02
C LEU A 94 -19.70 2.75 -15.72
N LYS A 95 -19.39 2.93 -17.02
CA LYS A 95 -19.96 4.00 -17.84
C LYS A 95 -21.48 3.89 -17.98
N LYS A 96 -22.04 2.68 -18.08
CA LYS A 96 -23.50 2.45 -18.11
C LYS A 96 -24.18 2.91 -16.81
N TYR A 97 -23.47 2.88 -15.68
CA TYR A 97 -23.92 3.42 -14.40
C TYR A 97 -23.64 4.93 -14.23
N GLY A 98 -23.11 5.60 -15.26
CA GLY A 98 -22.83 7.03 -15.22
C GLY A 98 -21.49 7.41 -14.58
N LEU A 99 -20.62 6.44 -14.29
CA LEU A 99 -19.25 6.66 -13.82
C LEU A 99 -18.26 6.61 -14.99
N TYR A 100 -17.68 7.76 -15.30
CA TYR A 100 -16.78 7.92 -16.45
C TYR A 100 -15.32 7.89 -15.99
N LEU A 101 -14.71 6.71 -16.03
CA LEU A 101 -13.30 6.48 -15.71
C LEU A 101 -12.49 6.25 -17.00
N TYR A 102 -11.18 6.46 -16.94
CA TYR A 102 -10.30 6.29 -18.10
C TYR A 102 -10.22 4.83 -18.57
N ASN A 103 -10.30 4.59 -19.86
CA ASN A 103 -9.99 3.29 -20.46
C ASN A 103 -8.46 3.09 -20.58
N SER A 104 -8.03 1.89 -20.95
CA SER A 104 -6.62 1.49 -21.01
C SER A 104 -5.76 2.39 -21.92
N GLN A 105 -6.35 2.96 -22.98
CA GLN A 105 -5.68 3.81 -23.97
C GLN A 105 -5.58 5.28 -23.55
N GLN A 106 -6.38 5.71 -22.56
CA GLN A 106 -6.42 7.11 -22.11
C GLN A 106 -5.36 7.46 -21.05
N PHE A 107 -4.53 6.50 -20.64
CA PHE A 107 -3.43 6.75 -19.70
C PHE A 107 -2.19 7.26 -20.45
N LYS A 108 -1.52 8.29 -19.92
CA LYS A 108 -0.28 8.86 -20.49
C LYS A 108 0.82 7.82 -20.70
N ASN A 109 0.86 6.83 -19.82
CA ASN A 109 1.56 5.56 -20.03
C ASN A 109 0.50 4.47 -19.99
N PRO A 110 0.32 3.65 -21.04
CA PRO A 110 -0.64 2.57 -20.98
C PRO A 110 -0.31 1.69 -19.76
N ILE A 111 -1.32 1.46 -18.91
CA ILE A 111 -1.20 0.56 -17.73
C ILE A 111 -0.65 -0.80 -18.17
N PHE A 112 -0.98 -1.19 -19.41
CA PHE A 112 -0.53 -2.38 -20.08
C PHE A 112 0.54 -1.99 -21.12
N LYS A 113 1.77 -1.73 -20.68
CA LYS A 113 2.89 -1.74 -21.62
C LYS A 113 3.04 -3.17 -22.11
N GLU A 114 2.95 -3.37 -23.43
CA GLU A 114 3.41 -4.62 -24.02
C GLU A 114 4.87 -4.78 -23.64
N TYR A 115 5.17 -5.89 -22.98
CA TYR A 115 6.55 -6.34 -22.88
C TYR A 115 6.93 -6.71 -24.31
N ILE A 116 7.53 -5.77 -25.04
CA ILE A 116 8.32 -6.12 -26.22
C ILE A 116 9.46 -6.94 -25.64
N ALA A 117 9.37 -8.26 -25.79
CA ALA A 117 10.47 -9.14 -25.41
C ALA A 117 11.65 -8.78 -26.33
N ASP A 118 12.59 -8.00 -25.81
CA ASP A 118 13.92 -7.86 -26.40
C ASP A 118 14.67 -9.20 -26.21
N GLY A 119 14.44 -10.12 -27.15
CA GLY A 119 15.27 -11.30 -27.45
C GLY A 119 15.13 -12.53 -26.52
N PRO A 120 15.55 -13.73 -26.98
CA PRO A 120 16.64 -13.94 -27.94
C PRO A 120 16.17 -14.54 -29.28
N ALA A 121 16.62 -13.94 -30.38
CA ALA A 121 16.64 -14.58 -31.69
C ALA A 121 18.08 -15.03 -31.99
N VAL A 122 18.28 -16.34 -32.10
CA VAL A 122 19.46 -16.93 -32.74
C VAL A 122 19.08 -17.29 -34.18
N LEU A 123 20.05 -17.09 -35.09
CA LEU A 123 20.10 -17.37 -36.54
C LEU A 123 19.75 -16.20 -37.47
N ASN A 124 20.73 -15.36 -37.81
CA ASN A 124 21.62 -15.63 -38.95
C ASN A 124 22.68 -14.53 -39.13
N ALA A 125 23.90 -14.98 -39.45
CA ALA A 125 25.07 -14.16 -39.69
C ALA A 125 25.08 -13.59 -41.12
N ALA A 126 25.40 -12.30 -41.26
CA ALA A 126 26.18 -11.76 -42.38
C ALA A 126 26.65 -10.32 -42.08
N SER A 127 27.95 -10.21 -41.80
CA SER A 127 28.90 -9.19 -42.26
C SER A 127 28.45 -7.72 -42.41
N LYS A 128 28.96 -6.85 -41.53
CA LYS A 128 29.86 -5.72 -41.87
C LYS A 128 30.39 -5.01 -40.61
N LYS A 129 31.68 -4.68 -40.64
CA LYS A 129 32.47 -3.94 -39.63
C LYS A 129 32.72 -2.51 -40.18
N PRO A 130 33.34 -1.60 -39.41
CA PRO A 130 32.73 -0.65 -38.48
C PRO A 130 32.85 0.80 -38.99
N ASP A 131 32.13 1.73 -38.38
CA ASP A 131 32.60 3.12 -38.35
C ASP A 131 32.50 3.69 -36.94
N ASN A 132 33.60 4.35 -36.57
CA ASN A 132 33.83 5.07 -35.32
C ASN A 132 32.79 6.17 -35.13
N LEU A 133 32.34 6.39 -33.89
CA LEU A 133 32.14 7.73 -33.37
C LEU A 133 32.26 7.72 -31.84
N THR A 134 33.25 8.47 -31.39
CA THR A 134 33.67 8.75 -30.03
C THR A 134 32.65 9.57 -29.26
N GLY A 135 32.49 9.21 -27.98
CA GLY A 135 32.17 10.13 -26.89
C GLY A 135 30.69 10.43 -26.67
N ILE A 136 30.18 10.03 -25.49
CA ILE A 136 29.39 10.86 -24.59
C ILE A 136 29.36 10.19 -23.20
N LYS A 137 29.34 11.08 -22.22
CA LYS A 137 29.64 10.95 -20.79
C LYS A 137 28.74 9.97 -20.03
N VAL A 138 29.35 9.39 -19.01
CA VAL A 138 28.72 8.76 -17.84
C VAL A 138 27.65 9.71 -17.27
N SER A 139 26.40 9.25 -17.25
CA SER A 139 25.34 9.83 -16.42
C SER A 139 24.91 8.78 -15.40
N GLU A 140 25.00 9.18 -14.14
CA GLU A 140 24.68 8.43 -12.93
C GLU A 140 23.33 7.70 -13.03
N GLY A 141 23.35 6.43 -12.65
CA GLY A 141 22.17 5.56 -12.66
C GLY A 141 21.14 6.04 -11.64
N GLN A 142 20.02 6.55 -12.13
CA GLN A 142 18.82 6.74 -11.33
C GLN A 142 18.22 5.36 -11.02
N SER A 143 18.28 4.97 -9.75
CA SER A 143 17.59 3.80 -9.22
C SER A 143 16.08 3.97 -9.43
N THR A 144 15.45 3.01 -10.10
CA THR A 144 14.02 3.00 -10.42
C THR A 144 13.20 2.61 -9.21
N VAL A 145 13.06 3.53 -8.26
CA VAL A 145 12.07 3.42 -7.18
C VAL A 145 10.69 3.32 -7.83
N LYS A 146 9.97 2.23 -7.59
CA LYS A 146 8.55 2.12 -7.92
C LYS A 146 7.81 3.16 -7.09
N GLN A 147 7.62 4.35 -7.65
CA GLN A 147 6.85 5.43 -7.01
C GLN A 147 5.45 4.93 -6.68
N THR A 148 5.22 4.61 -5.41
CA THR A 148 3.90 4.27 -4.87
C THR A 148 3.10 5.56 -4.76
N THR A 149 2.02 5.67 -5.52
CA THR A 149 1.24 6.91 -5.73
C THR A 149 0.20 7.19 -4.63
N SER A 150 0.39 6.72 -3.39
CA SER A 150 -0.62 6.86 -2.32
C SER A 150 -0.13 7.79 -1.19
N ASN A 151 -1.00 8.75 -0.84
CA ASN A 151 -0.72 9.89 0.04
C ASN A 151 -0.76 9.54 1.55
N ASN A 152 -0.29 8.37 1.97
CA ASN A 152 -0.34 7.96 3.38
C ASN A 152 0.96 7.25 3.81
N CYS A 153 1.51 7.65 4.97
CA CYS A 153 2.71 7.12 5.59
C CYS A 153 2.70 5.58 5.76
N TYR A 154 1.51 5.01 5.87
CA TYR A 154 1.29 3.57 5.89
C TYR A 154 1.66 2.87 4.58
N GLU A 155 1.29 3.46 3.45
CA GLU A 155 1.56 2.90 2.13
C GLU A 155 3.04 3.04 1.74
N PHE A 156 3.71 4.06 2.27
CA PHE A 156 5.15 4.19 2.19
C PHE A 156 5.86 3.01 2.87
N VAL A 157 5.49 2.69 4.10
CA VAL A 157 6.05 1.52 4.83
C VAL A 157 5.72 0.23 4.09
N ALA A 158 4.49 0.09 3.58
CA ALA A 158 4.10 -1.07 2.76
C ALA A 158 5.00 -1.24 1.53
N GLY A 159 5.30 -0.14 0.82
CA GLY A 159 6.21 -0.15 -0.33
C GLY A 159 7.62 -0.60 0.05
N ILE A 160 8.18 -0.05 1.14
CA ILE A 160 9.51 -0.44 1.63
C ILE A 160 9.55 -1.94 1.96
N LEU A 161 8.51 -2.47 2.61
CA LEU A 161 8.44 -3.90 2.92
C LEU A 161 8.45 -4.76 1.63
N GLU A 162 7.64 -4.40 0.64
CA GLU A 162 7.58 -5.10 -0.65
C GLU A 162 8.92 -5.05 -1.41
N ASP A 163 9.58 -3.89 -1.43
CA ASP A 163 10.88 -3.72 -2.07
C ASP A 163 11.95 -4.61 -1.41
N ASN A 164 11.80 -4.82 -0.10
CA ASN A 164 12.62 -5.72 0.71
C ASN A 164 12.13 -7.17 0.74
N GLY A 165 11.22 -7.55 -0.16
CA GLY A 165 10.78 -8.94 -0.36
C GLY A 165 9.74 -9.43 0.64
N ILE A 166 9.27 -8.56 1.54
CA ILE A 166 8.24 -8.85 2.53
C ILE A 166 6.89 -8.48 1.92
N ALA A 167 6.10 -9.48 1.53
CA ALA A 167 4.77 -9.29 0.97
C ALA A 167 3.87 -8.57 1.97
N TYR A 168 3.49 -7.36 1.64
CA TYR A 168 2.53 -6.60 2.39
C TYR A 168 1.11 -6.90 1.93
N TYR A 169 0.93 -6.90 0.62
CA TYR A 169 -0.35 -7.16 -0.02
C TYR A 169 -0.52 -8.66 -0.34
N GLY A 170 -1.74 -9.04 -0.73
CA GLY A 170 -2.08 -10.41 -1.12
C GLY A 170 -2.60 -11.27 0.03
N LYS A 171 -3.05 -12.49 -0.31
CA LYS A 171 -3.74 -13.42 0.61
C LYS A 171 -2.90 -13.83 1.81
N ASN A 172 -1.58 -13.84 1.64
CA ASN A 172 -0.60 -14.24 2.63
C ASN A 172 0.32 -13.08 3.03
N GLY A 173 -0.03 -11.83 2.69
CA GLY A 173 0.77 -10.67 3.07
C GLY A 173 0.49 -10.16 4.48
N VAL A 174 1.36 -9.30 4.98
CA VAL A 174 1.27 -8.63 6.29
C VAL A 174 -0.11 -8.00 6.49
N GLY A 175 -0.61 -7.24 5.51
CA GLY A 175 -1.91 -6.60 5.58
C GLY A 175 -3.05 -7.60 5.79
N SER A 176 -3.01 -8.76 5.10
CA SER A 176 -4.02 -9.81 5.28
C SER A 176 -3.95 -10.45 6.67
N ALA A 177 -2.74 -10.64 7.22
CA ALA A 177 -2.58 -11.15 8.58
C ALA A 177 -3.13 -10.19 9.64
N LEU A 178 -2.92 -8.88 9.47
CA LEU A 178 -3.47 -7.85 10.36
C LEU A 178 -5.01 -7.81 10.30
N LEU A 179 -5.59 -7.91 9.09
CA LEU A 179 -7.05 -8.02 8.90
C LEU A 179 -7.61 -9.27 9.59
N LYS A 180 -6.97 -10.43 9.43
CA LYS A 180 -7.39 -11.69 10.08
C LYS A 180 -7.30 -11.58 11.60
N LYS A 181 -6.25 -10.93 12.13
CA LYS A 181 -6.10 -10.67 13.56
C LYS A 181 -7.26 -9.82 14.09
N ALA A 182 -7.59 -8.71 13.43
CA ALA A 182 -8.71 -7.86 13.80
C ALA A 182 -10.03 -8.66 13.84
N HIS A 183 -10.27 -9.44 12.79
CA HIS A 183 -11.45 -10.31 12.70
C HIS A 183 -11.52 -11.34 13.83
N SER A 184 -10.41 -12.02 14.15
CA SER A 184 -10.37 -13.01 15.24
C SER A 184 -10.66 -12.42 16.62
N MET A 185 -10.50 -11.11 16.78
CA MET A 185 -10.76 -10.38 18.02
C MET A 185 -12.13 -9.67 18.01
N GLY A 186 -12.95 -9.85 16.98
CA GLY A 186 -14.23 -9.15 16.83
C GLY A 186 -14.08 -7.63 16.66
N LEU A 187 -12.91 -7.16 16.23
CA LEU A 187 -12.61 -5.75 16.04
C LEU A 187 -12.91 -5.30 14.61
N ASN A 188 -12.94 -3.98 14.38
CA ASN A 188 -13.03 -3.43 13.04
C ASN A 188 -11.84 -3.93 12.20
N PRO A 189 -12.04 -4.35 10.94
CA PRO A 189 -10.95 -4.87 10.09
C PRO A 189 -9.72 -3.95 10.05
N ASN A 190 -9.91 -2.64 10.11
CA ASN A 190 -8.84 -1.66 10.02
C ASN A 190 -8.13 -1.38 11.36
N SER A 191 -8.56 -1.97 12.47
CA SER A 191 -8.02 -1.70 13.82
C SER A 191 -6.53 -1.98 13.95
N PHE A 192 -5.97 -2.89 13.15
CA PHE A 192 -4.53 -3.20 13.14
C PHE A 192 -3.80 -2.72 11.88
N LEU A 193 -4.47 -2.03 10.95
CA LEU A 193 -3.83 -1.46 9.76
C LEU A 193 -3.15 -0.12 10.11
N THR A 194 -2.22 -0.18 11.05
CA THR A 194 -1.45 0.93 11.59
C THR A 194 0.03 0.58 11.60
N GLY A 195 0.91 1.59 11.72
CA GLY A 195 2.34 1.34 11.90
C GLY A 195 2.64 0.48 13.13
N GLU A 196 1.90 0.68 14.22
CA GLU A 196 1.99 -0.14 15.43
C GLU A 196 1.61 -1.59 15.15
N GLY A 197 0.52 -1.84 14.40
CA GLY A 197 0.11 -3.19 14.01
C GLY A 197 1.18 -3.91 13.19
N VAL A 198 1.77 -3.22 12.20
CA VAL A 198 2.88 -3.73 11.39
C VAL A 198 4.09 -4.04 12.28
N THR A 199 4.47 -3.10 13.15
CA THR A 199 5.62 -3.25 14.04
C THR A 199 5.44 -4.45 14.98
N ASN A 200 4.26 -4.59 15.60
CA ASN A 200 3.94 -5.70 16.49
C ASN A 200 3.86 -7.07 15.79
N LEU A 201 3.64 -7.09 14.48
CA LEU A 201 3.58 -8.34 13.71
C LEU A 201 4.95 -8.76 13.17
N LEU A 202 5.79 -7.80 12.79
CA LEU A 202 7.07 -8.04 12.12
C LEU A 202 8.29 -7.95 13.03
N CYS A 203 8.18 -7.27 14.18
CA CYS A 203 9.31 -7.04 15.07
C CYS A 203 9.24 -7.98 16.27
N ASP A 204 10.41 -8.45 16.70
CA ASP A 204 10.51 -9.19 17.96
C ASP A 204 10.70 -8.19 19.11
N LYS A 205 9.81 -8.25 20.10
CA LYS A 205 9.79 -7.37 21.30
C LYS A 205 9.93 -5.88 20.97
N PRO A 206 8.99 -5.29 20.22
CA PRO A 206 9.00 -3.84 19.99
C PRO A 206 8.89 -3.09 21.32
N ILE A 207 9.62 -1.99 21.44
CA ILE A 207 9.49 -1.11 22.60
C ILE A 207 8.32 -0.16 22.37
N GLN A 208 7.55 0.05 23.43
CA GLN A 208 6.35 0.88 23.40
C GLN A 208 6.38 1.86 24.57
N PHE A 209 6.13 3.12 24.27
CA PHE A 209 6.00 4.19 25.25
C PHE A 209 4.63 4.81 25.12
N HIS A 210 3.93 4.93 26.24
CA HIS A 210 2.67 5.65 26.31
C HIS A 210 2.87 6.91 27.15
N VAL A 211 2.67 8.07 26.53
CA VAL A 211 2.74 9.38 27.16
C VAL A 211 1.32 9.89 27.30
N PRO A 212 0.65 9.66 28.45
CA PRO A 212 -0.75 10.05 28.63
C PRO A 212 -0.93 11.57 28.61
N GLN A 213 0.06 12.30 29.12
CA GLN A 213 0.10 13.76 29.09
C GLN A 213 1.52 14.26 28.84
N VAL A 214 1.68 15.13 27.85
CA VAL A 214 2.99 15.68 27.49
C VAL A 214 3.36 16.85 28.40
N THR A 215 4.46 16.70 29.12
CA THR A 215 5.16 17.73 29.91
C THR A 215 6.46 18.17 29.22
N ASP A 216 7.09 19.22 29.74
CA ASP A 216 8.38 19.72 29.20
C ASP A 216 9.55 18.73 29.40
N LYS A 217 9.39 17.74 30.29
CA LYS A 217 10.37 16.66 30.50
C LYS A 217 10.16 15.45 29.58
N SER A 218 9.04 15.38 28.87
CA SER A 218 8.70 14.18 28.08
C SER A 218 9.71 13.91 26.98
N PHE A 219 10.24 14.95 26.31
CA PHE A 219 11.20 14.76 25.23
C PHE A 219 12.51 14.11 25.70
N PRO A 220 13.26 14.68 26.67
CA PRO A 220 14.50 14.05 27.12
C PRO A 220 14.26 12.64 27.69
N GLU A 221 13.17 12.43 28.45
CA GLU A 221 12.84 11.11 29.00
C GLU A 221 12.55 10.05 27.92
N ILE A 222 11.89 10.44 26.83
CA ILE A 222 11.61 9.54 25.71
C ILE A 222 12.87 9.31 24.88
N TRP A 223 13.67 10.35 24.64
CA TRP A 223 14.90 10.24 23.88
C TRP A 223 15.89 9.27 24.54
N ASP A 224 16.16 9.45 25.83
CA ASP A 224 17.07 8.59 26.61
C ASP A 224 16.65 7.11 26.58
N LYS A 225 15.35 6.85 26.46
CA LYS A 225 14.79 5.49 26.38
C LYS A 225 14.78 4.92 24.97
N ILE A 226 14.66 5.75 23.94
CA ILE A 226 14.57 5.32 22.54
C ILE A 226 15.96 5.15 21.93
N GLU A 227 16.87 6.09 22.18
CA GLU A 227 18.19 6.16 21.54
C GLU A 227 18.98 4.84 21.60
N PRO A 228 19.04 4.11 22.74
CA PRO A 228 19.79 2.85 22.83
C PRO A 228 19.24 1.73 21.93
N TYR A 229 18.01 1.85 21.44
CA TYR A 229 17.34 0.84 20.63
C TYR A 229 17.23 1.23 19.15
N LEU A 230 17.72 2.41 18.77
CA LEU A 230 17.70 2.87 17.39
C LEU A 230 18.60 1.98 16.52
N LYS A 231 18.03 1.55 15.39
CA LYS A 231 18.73 0.77 14.37
C LYS A 231 18.29 1.24 13.00
N LYS A 232 19.21 1.26 12.05
CA LYS A 232 18.89 1.50 10.64
C LYS A 232 17.86 0.45 10.17
N GLY A 233 16.83 0.90 9.48
CA GLY A 233 15.72 0.06 9.01
C GLY A 233 14.64 -0.22 10.06
N ALA A 234 14.77 0.27 11.30
CA ALA A 234 13.72 0.11 12.30
C ALA A 234 12.45 0.89 11.92
N ILE A 235 11.28 0.32 12.23
CA ILE A 235 9.99 0.98 12.05
C ILE A 235 9.70 1.79 13.31
N LEU A 236 9.43 3.09 13.14
CA LEU A 236 8.99 3.97 14.21
C LEU A 236 7.59 4.52 13.90
N SER A 237 6.67 4.27 14.83
CA SER A 237 5.26 4.63 14.73
C SER A 237 4.87 5.55 15.88
N PHE A 238 4.12 6.60 15.55
CA PHE A 238 3.45 7.50 16.48
C PHE A 238 1.93 7.29 16.35
N SER A 239 1.23 7.21 17.47
CA SER A 239 -0.22 7.04 17.52
C SER A 239 -0.82 7.90 18.62
N SER A 240 -1.97 8.49 18.34
CA SER A 240 -2.73 9.39 19.20
C SER A 240 -4.22 9.16 18.92
N GLN A 241 -5.11 9.77 19.70
CA GLN A 241 -6.54 9.76 19.40
C GLN A 241 -6.86 10.43 18.05
N HIS A 242 -6.07 11.41 17.62
CA HIS A 242 -6.39 12.31 16.52
C HIS A 242 -5.40 12.25 15.36
N PHE A 243 -4.22 11.68 15.57
CA PHE A 243 -3.22 11.55 14.52
C PHE A 243 -2.40 10.28 14.67
N GLY A 244 -1.85 9.84 13.54
CA GLY A 244 -0.83 8.80 13.48
C GLY A 244 0.27 9.22 12.52
N HIS A 245 1.44 8.62 12.67
CA HIS A 245 2.55 8.79 11.76
C HIS A 245 3.45 7.56 11.79
N THR A 246 3.99 7.15 10.66
CA THR A 246 4.85 5.95 10.60
C THR A 246 5.93 6.14 9.55
N GLY A 247 7.12 5.67 9.86
CA GLY A 247 8.30 5.86 9.05
C GLY A 247 9.39 4.89 9.46
N ILE A 248 10.52 5.02 8.79
CA ILE A 248 11.69 4.16 8.95
C ILE A 248 12.85 4.99 9.50
N ILE A 249 13.62 4.40 10.41
CA ILE A 249 14.83 4.99 10.95
C ILE A 249 16.00 4.76 10.01
N GLU A 250 16.76 5.82 9.75
CA GLU A 250 18.05 5.74 9.10
C GLU A 250 19.13 6.39 9.97
N ASN A 251 20.37 5.97 9.78
CA ASN A 251 21.55 6.63 10.33
C ASN A 251 22.45 7.01 9.16
N ASP A 252 22.55 8.32 8.91
CA ASP A 252 23.45 8.87 7.89
C ASP A 252 24.56 9.61 8.63
N SER A 253 25.80 9.13 8.50
CA SER A 253 26.99 9.77 9.09
C SER A 253 26.92 10.01 10.62
N GLY A 254 26.24 9.13 11.36
CA GLY A 254 26.10 9.26 12.82
C GLY A 254 24.85 10.02 13.27
N GLU A 255 24.10 10.62 12.36
CA GLU A 255 22.84 11.31 12.68
C GLU A 255 21.63 10.42 12.40
N TRP A 256 20.74 10.32 13.39
CA TRP A 256 19.50 9.57 13.25
C TRP A 256 18.45 10.39 12.52
N THR A 257 17.94 9.85 11.42
CA THR A 257 16.90 10.48 10.62
C THR A 257 15.65 9.61 10.57
N TYR A 258 14.52 10.27 10.40
CA TYR A 258 13.21 9.67 10.24
C TYR A 258 12.76 9.83 8.79
N ILE A 259 12.67 8.72 8.06
CA ILE A 259 12.20 8.69 6.69
C ILE A 259 10.71 8.40 6.67
N ASN A 260 9.92 9.26 6.03
CA ASN A 260 8.51 9.03 5.81
C ASN A 260 8.04 9.59 4.46
N SER A 261 6.80 9.33 4.09
CA SER A 261 6.16 10.06 2.99
C SER A 261 5.39 11.27 3.50
N SER A 262 5.63 12.42 2.88
CA SER A 262 4.77 13.59 2.99
C SER A 262 3.75 13.62 1.85
N GLY A 263 2.48 13.69 2.23
CA GLY A 263 1.35 13.84 1.33
C GLY A 263 0.13 14.25 2.13
N SER A 264 -0.08 15.56 2.34
CA SER A 264 -1.38 16.02 2.84
C SER A 264 -2.41 15.79 1.74
N GLY A 265 -3.61 15.32 2.09
CA GLY A 265 -4.73 15.09 1.15
C GLY A 265 -5.26 16.31 0.38
N SER A 266 -4.49 17.39 0.24
CA SER A 266 -4.78 18.49 -0.67
C SER A 266 -4.34 18.14 -2.09
N ALA A 267 -5.22 18.36 -3.06
CA ALA A 267 -5.11 17.92 -4.45
C ALA A 267 -3.85 18.37 -5.23
N ASN A 268 -2.98 19.20 -4.63
CA ASN A 268 -1.85 19.85 -5.28
C ASN A 268 -0.48 19.55 -4.65
N LYS A 269 -0.37 18.82 -3.53
CA LYS A 269 0.95 18.44 -2.99
C LYS A 269 1.41 17.14 -3.65
N LYS A 270 2.49 17.23 -4.43
CA LYS A 270 3.19 16.05 -4.99
C LYS A 270 3.69 15.19 -3.84
N TYR A 271 3.42 13.88 -3.91
CA TYR A 271 4.01 12.87 -3.03
C TYR A 271 5.53 13.05 -2.99
N ARG A 272 6.10 13.12 -1.78
CA ARG A 272 7.55 13.21 -1.57
C ARG A 272 7.95 12.40 -0.37
N ILE A 273 9.02 11.63 -0.52
CA ILE A 273 9.74 11.03 0.60
C ILE A 273 10.51 12.16 1.29
N LEU A 274 10.36 12.27 2.60
CA LEU A 274 11.10 13.22 3.43
C LEU A 274 12.05 12.45 4.33
N LYS A 275 13.25 13.02 4.49
CA LYS A 275 14.16 12.70 5.58
C LYS A 275 14.12 13.85 6.56
N GLU A 276 13.80 13.56 7.81
CA GLU A 276 13.68 14.56 8.88
C GLU A 276 14.64 14.20 10.02
N ASP A 277 15.14 15.18 10.76
CA ASP A 277 15.91 14.92 11.98
C ASP A 277 15.02 14.18 13.00
N LEU A 278 15.50 13.04 13.51
CA LEU A 278 14.67 12.17 14.35
C LEU A 278 14.33 12.84 15.70
N LYS A 279 15.27 13.55 16.31
CA LYS A 279 15.05 14.25 17.58
C LYS A 279 13.96 15.32 17.41
N GLN A 280 14.08 16.11 16.35
CA GLN A 280 13.16 17.18 16.01
C GLN A 280 11.77 16.63 15.68
N GLU A 281 11.69 15.50 14.98
CA GLU A 281 10.43 14.83 14.66
C GLU A 281 9.73 14.31 15.93
N ILE A 282 10.45 13.59 16.81
CA ILE A 282 9.89 13.11 18.09
C ILE A 282 9.37 14.30 18.93
N ASN A 283 10.17 15.36 19.06
CA ASN A 283 9.75 16.56 19.78
C ASN A 283 8.50 17.19 19.13
N SER A 284 8.46 17.30 17.81
CA SER A 284 7.32 17.87 17.08
C SER A 284 6.03 17.07 17.30
N ARG A 285 6.11 15.73 17.37
CA ARG A 285 4.95 14.88 17.69
C ARG A 285 4.51 15.02 19.14
N LEU A 286 5.43 15.15 20.09
CA LEU A 286 5.12 15.46 21.49
C LEU A 286 4.44 16.82 21.62
N GLN A 287 4.98 17.88 21.02
CA GLN A 287 4.38 19.21 21.05
C GLN A 287 2.99 19.22 20.39
N ARG A 288 2.80 18.43 19.33
CA ARG A 288 1.48 18.25 18.71
C ARG A 288 0.50 17.59 19.67
N ALA A 289 0.88 16.50 20.33
CA ALA A 289 0.02 15.84 21.33
C ALA A 289 -0.32 16.79 22.51
N LYS A 290 0.66 17.58 22.99
CA LYS A 290 0.45 18.62 24.01
C LYS A 290 -0.62 19.63 23.58
N ARG A 291 -0.49 20.17 22.36
CA ARG A 291 -1.41 21.17 21.81
C ARG A 291 -2.81 20.61 21.56
N GLU A 292 -2.91 19.36 21.13
CA GLU A 292 -4.19 18.67 20.89
C GLU A 292 -4.77 18.03 22.16
N GLN A 293 -4.12 18.21 23.32
CA GLN A 293 -4.55 17.66 24.62
C GLN A 293 -4.87 16.16 24.57
N THR A 294 -4.02 15.41 23.86
CA THR A 294 -4.18 13.97 23.65
C THR A 294 -2.93 13.21 24.09
N PHE A 295 -3.06 11.90 24.24
CA PHE A 295 -1.92 11.03 24.53
C PHE A 295 -1.02 10.88 23.30
N LEU A 296 0.21 10.42 23.51
CA LEU A 296 1.09 9.95 22.43
C LEU A 296 1.63 8.56 22.77
N SER A 297 1.33 7.59 21.92
CA SER A 297 1.97 6.29 21.94
C SER A 297 3.07 6.25 20.87
N ILE A 298 4.25 5.79 21.27
CA ILE A 298 5.43 5.65 20.40
C ILE A 298 5.82 4.19 20.39
N THR A 299 5.91 3.59 19.21
CA THR A 299 6.30 2.17 19.03
C THR A 299 7.51 2.11 18.11
N LEU A 300 8.60 1.51 18.58
CA LEU A 300 9.82 1.28 17.80
C LEU A 300 10.11 -0.22 17.74
N GLY A 301 10.38 -0.73 16.55
CA GLY A 301 10.76 -2.13 16.37
C GLY A 301 11.67 -2.34 15.18
N SER A 302 12.64 -3.25 15.34
CA SER A 302 13.44 -3.75 14.22
C SER A 302 12.77 -4.98 13.63
N VAL A 303 12.62 -5.03 12.31
CA VAL A 303 12.01 -6.19 11.64
C VAL A 303 12.83 -7.44 11.93
N ASN A 304 12.15 -8.44 12.50
CA ASN A 304 12.73 -9.74 12.78
C ASN A 304 12.57 -10.62 11.54
N ARG A 305 13.69 -11.13 11.02
CA ARG A 305 13.70 -11.92 9.79
C ARG A 305 12.86 -13.19 9.88
N ASN A 306 12.87 -13.89 11.00
CA ASN A 306 12.08 -15.12 11.17
C ASN A 306 10.57 -14.84 11.19
N LEU A 307 10.17 -13.66 11.69
CA LEU A 307 8.78 -13.21 11.63
C LEU A 307 8.41 -12.80 10.19
N ALA A 308 9.29 -12.05 9.54
CA ALA A 308 9.11 -11.56 8.18
C ALA A 308 9.09 -12.67 7.12
N ALA A 309 9.84 -13.76 7.33
CA ALA A 309 9.95 -14.89 6.40
C ALA A 309 8.59 -15.53 6.06
N ARG A 310 7.62 -15.43 6.99
CA ARG A 310 6.23 -15.90 6.81
C ARG A 310 5.50 -15.19 5.67
N PHE A 311 6.00 -14.04 5.27
CA PHE A 311 5.43 -13.14 4.29
C PHE A 311 6.33 -13.02 3.05
N GLU A 312 7.29 -13.89 2.83
CA GLU A 312 8.19 -13.77 1.67
C GLU A 312 7.43 -13.84 0.32
N THR A 313 7.82 -12.97 -0.59
CA THR A 313 7.37 -13.04 -1.98
C THR A 313 8.14 -14.11 -2.75
N SER A 314 7.42 -15.08 -3.32
CA SER A 314 7.99 -16.21 -4.08
C SER A 314 8.78 -15.81 -5.34
N ALA A 315 8.81 -14.52 -5.69
CA ALA A 315 9.39 -13.98 -6.92
C ALA A 315 10.86 -13.54 -6.82
N LYS A 316 11.47 -13.51 -5.61
CA LYS A 316 12.87 -13.09 -5.41
C LYS A 316 13.78 -14.18 -4.79
N THR A 317 13.26 -15.38 -4.56
CA THR A 317 13.88 -16.38 -3.67
C THR A 317 15.03 -17.19 -4.29
N GLN A 318 15.43 -16.97 -5.56
CA GLN A 318 16.47 -17.83 -6.16
C GLN A 318 17.92 -17.33 -6.08
N GLU A 319 18.24 -16.12 -5.61
CA GLU A 319 19.67 -15.72 -5.57
C GLU A 319 20.23 -15.04 -4.33
N LYS A 320 19.44 -14.43 -3.43
CA LYS A 320 20.02 -13.80 -2.22
C LYS A 320 19.06 -13.91 -1.05
N GLY A 321 19.48 -14.56 0.04
CA GLY A 321 18.73 -14.55 1.30
C GLY A 321 18.42 -13.11 1.76
N LEU A 322 17.32 -12.92 2.51
CA LEU A 322 16.90 -11.59 2.95
C LEU A 322 18.02 -10.88 3.71
N LYS A 323 18.39 -9.70 3.22
CA LYS A 323 19.29 -8.76 3.90
C LYS A 323 18.49 -7.90 4.88
N ASP A 324 19.18 -7.10 5.71
CA ASP A 324 18.51 -6.04 6.47
C ASP A 324 17.75 -5.11 5.53
N ILE A 325 16.75 -4.39 6.04
CA ILE A 325 15.96 -3.46 5.21
C ILE A 325 16.93 -2.50 4.49
N ASP A 326 17.01 -2.67 3.18
CA ASP A 326 17.90 -1.93 2.31
C ASP A 326 17.24 -0.62 1.95
N LEU A 327 17.69 0.44 2.63
CA LEU A 327 17.21 1.80 2.38
C LEU A 327 17.92 2.47 1.20
N SER A 328 18.97 1.86 0.61
CA SER A 328 19.63 2.43 -0.58
C SER A 328 18.74 2.41 -1.82
N LEU A 329 17.60 1.70 -1.75
CA LEU A 329 16.58 1.70 -2.79
C LEU A 329 15.65 2.92 -2.68
N ILE A 330 15.78 3.75 -1.64
CA ILE A 330 14.87 4.87 -1.34
C ILE A 330 15.52 6.24 -1.66
N THR A 331 16.86 6.30 -1.65
CA THR A 331 17.70 7.48 -1.92
C THR A 331 18.27 7.47 -3.33
#